data_AF-A0A3S1T5G2-F1
#
_entry.id   AF-A0A3S1T5G2-F1
#
_cell.length_a   1.000
_cell.length_b   1.000
_cell.length_c   1.000
_cell.angle_alpha   90.00
_cell.angle_beta   90.00
_cell.angle_gamma   90.00
#
_symmetry.space_group_name_H-M   'P 1'
#
loop_
_entity.id
_entity.type
_entity.pdbx_description
1 polymer ?
#
loop_
_entity_poly.entity_id
_entity_poly.type
_entity_poly.pdbx_seq_one_letter_code
_entity_poly.pdbx_strand_id
1 'polypeptide(L)'
;MLQTRQNALGVRFEAQCRAFEKEPFPTLDVRKDRLNRLLALTEKHEAEICAAIDSDFSARSAEETRLAELFVVRAGIRHALSHLSAWMRERRVATSLPFMPGRNRLLPQPLGVVGIVSPWNYPFQL
;
A
#
# COMPACT_ATOMS: atom_id res chain seq x y z
N MET A 1 -13.31 -29.53 -4.69
CA MET A 1 -12.11 -28.78 -4.23
C MET A 1 -12.08 -27.31 -4.65
N LEU A 2 -12.59 -26.92 -5.83
CA LEU A 2 -12.61 -25.50 -6.27
C LEU A 2 -13.62 -24.61 -5.51
N GLN A 3 -14.82 -25.13 -5.21
CA GLN A 3 -15.86 -24.37 -4.46
C GLN A 3 -15.43 -23.97 -3.04
N THR A 4 -14.64 -24.80 -2.36
CA THR A 4 -14.17 -24.52 -0.99
C THR A 4 -13.18 -23.35 -0.95
N ARG A 5 -12.39 -23.15 -2.01
CA ARG A 5 -11.43 -22.04 -2.13
C ARG A 5 -12.10 -20.71 -2.47
N GLN A 6 -13.17 -20.71 -3.27
CA GLN A 6 -13.98 -19.51 -3.54
C GLN A 6 -14.61 -18.94 -2.27
N ASN A 7 -15.05 -19.79 -1.35
CA ASN A 7 -15.61 -19.36 -0.07
C ASN A 7 -14.56 -18.67 0.82
N ALA A 8 -13.33 -19.17 0.87
CA ALA A 8 -12.26 -18.58 1.69
C ALA A 8 -11.86 -17.15 1.27
N LEU A 9 -11.84 -16.87 -0.04
CA LEU A 9 -11.58 -15.52 -0.55
C LEU A 9 -12.72 -14.55 -0.21
N GLY A 10 -13.97 -14.98 -0.40
CA GLY A 10 -15.15 -14.19 -0.04
C GLY A 10 -15.16 -13.82 1.46
N VAL A 11 -14.91 -14.80 2.33
CA VAL A 11 -14.84 -14.58 3.79
C VAL A 11 -13.74 -13.57 4.17
N ARG A 12 -12.56 -13.65 3.53
CA ARG A 12 -11.46 -12.69 3.79
C ARG A 12 -11.79 -11.30 3.28
N PHE A 13 -12.39 -11.19 2.09
CA PHE A 13 -12.82 -9.91 1.53
C PHE A 13 -13.86 -9.23 2.44
N GLU A 14 -14.88 -9.97 2.88
CA GLU A 14 -15.86 -9.43 3.82
C GLU A 14 -15.23 -9.00 5.15
N ALA A 15 -14.24 -9.75 5.66
CA ALA A 15 -13.52 -9.35 6.86
C ALA A 15 -12.75 -8.03 6.67
N GLN A 16 -12.17 -7.80 5.48
CA GLN A 16 -11.52 -6.54 5.12
C GLN A 16 -12.55 -5.40 4.99
N CYS A 17 -13.72 -5.63 4.37
CA CYS A 17 -14.80 -4.65 4.30
C CYS A 17 -15.28 -4.23 5.70
N ARG A 18 -15.53 -5.20 6.58
CA ARG A 18 -15.91 -4.93 7.99
C ARG A 18 -14.81 -4.18 8.76
N ALA A 19 -13.53 -4.44 8.47
CA ALA A 19 -12.43 -3.71 9.08
C ALA A 19 -12.37 -2.25 8.59
N PHE A 20 -12.61 -2.02 7.29
CA PHE A 20 -12.69 -0.68 6.71
C PHE A 20 -13.86 0.12 7.29
N GLU A 21 -15.04 -0.48 7.44
CA GLU A 21 -16.21 0.17 8.03
C GLU A 21 -15.98 0.64 9.48
N LYS A 22 -15.15 -0.08 10.24
CA LYS A 22 -14.78 0.30 11.61
C LYS A 22 -13.81 1.49 11.67
N GLU A 23 -12.95 1.65 10.68
CA GLU A 23 -11.96 2.73 10.61
C GLU A 23 -11.79 3.23 9.17
N PRO A 24 -12.80 3.93 8.60
CA PRO A 24 -12.77 4.33 7.20
C PRO A 24 -11.78 5.45 6.92
N PHE A 25 -11.44 6.26 7.94
CA PHE A 25 -10.50 7.38 7.81
C PHE A 25 -9.34 7.25 8.82
N PRO A 26 -8.41 6.28 8.64
CA PRO A 26 -7.27 6.15 9.53
C PRO A 26 -6.46 7.44 9.60
N THR A 27 -6.04 7.80 10.81
CA THR A 27 -5.24 9.01 11.07
C THR A 27 -3.88 8.95 10.41
N LEU A 28 -3.18 10.09 10.34
CA LEU A 28 -1.81 10.14 9.84
C LEU A 28 -0.90 9.16 10.60
N ASP A 29 -1.02 9.10 11.93
CA ASP A 29 -0.16 8.26 12.78
C ASP A 29 -0.42 6.78 12.55
N VAL A 30 -1.68 6.37 12.42
CA VAL A 30 -2.03 4.97 12.10
C VAL A 30 -1.46 4.57 10.73
N ARG A 31 -1.52 5.45 9.74
CA ARG A 31 -0.95 5.15 8.41
C ARG A 31 0.57 5.10 8.44
N LYS A 32 1.23 5.98 9.20
CA LYS A 32 2.69 5.94 9.42
C LYS A 32 3.11 4.67 10.15
N ASP A 33 2.39 4.26 11.18
CA ASP A 33 2.63 2.99 11.88
C ASP A 33 2.58 1.81 10.91
N ARG A 34 1.52 1.71 10.10
CA ARG A 34 1.39 0.64 9.08
C ARG A 34 2.54 0.64 8.08
N LEU A 35 2.97 1.80 7.59
CA LEU A 35 4.13 1.94 6.71
C LEU A 35 5.44 1.53 7.38
N ASN A 36 5.65 1.92 8.64
CA ASN A 36 6.84 1.52 9.41
C ASN A 36 6.88 0.01 9.67
N ARG A 37 5.73 -0.61 9.95
CA ARG A 37 5.61 -2.06 10.11
C ARG A 37 5.91 -2.79 8.80
N LEU A 38 5.47 -2.25 7.66
CA LEU A 38 5.82 -2.78 6.34
C LEU A 38 7.33 -2.66 6.09
N LEU A 39 7.94 -1.52 6.39
CA LEU A 39 9.39 -1.33 6.27
C LEU A 39 10.15 -2.35 7.13
N ALA A 40 9.76 -2.49 8.39
CA ALA A 40 10.39 -3.44 9.32
C ALA A 40 10.23 -4.89 8.86
N LEU A 41 9.07 -5.28 8.31
CA LEU A 41 8.87 -6.61 7.73
C LEU A 41 9.83 -6.83 6.56
N THR A 42 9.92 -5.88 5.64
CA THR A 42 10.81 -5.95 4.46
C THR A 42 12.29 -5.97 4.84
N GLU A 43 12.69 -5.28 5.90
CA GLU A 43 14.08 -5.28 6.40
C GLU A 43 14.39 -6.58 7.14
N LYS A 44 13.49 -7.04 8.01
CA LYS A 44 13.66 -8.27 8.79
C LYS A 44 13.76 -9.52 7.92
N HIS A 45 12.96 -9.62 6.87
CA HIS A 45 12.86 -10.81 6.03
C HIS A 45 13.67 -10.71 4.72
N GLU A 46 14.63 -9.77 4.63
CA GLU A 46 15.43 -9.56 3.41
C GLU A 46 16.02 -10.86 2.84
N ALA A 47 16.73 -11.63 3.68
CA ALA A 47 17.41 -12.85 3.24
C ALA A 47 16.42 -13.93 2.77
N GLU A 48 15.28 -14.06 3.46
CA GLU A 48 14.22 -15.01 3.11
C GLU A 48 13.56 -14.64 1.77
N ILE A 49 13.34 -13.34 1.53
CA ILE A 49 12.79 -12.84 0.26
C ILE A 49 13.77 -13.10 -0.89
N CYS A 50 15.06 -12.82 -0.71
CA CYS A 50 16.07 -13.11 -1.72
C CYS A 50 16.14 -14.61 -2.05
N ALA A 51 16.12 -15.47 -1.03
CA ALA A 51 16.16 -16.93 -1.23
C ALA A 51 14.92 -17.46 -1.96
N ALA A 52 13.73 -16.93 -1.63
CA ALA A 52 12.49 -17.30 -2.32
C ALA A 52 12.52 -16.90 -3.79
N ILE A 53 12.93 -15.67 -4.10
CA ILE A 53 13.02 -15.17 -5.48
C ILE A 53 14.07 -15.94 -6.27
N ASP A 54 15.24 -16.24 -5.70
CA ASP A 54 16.24 -17.08 -6.39
C ASP A 54 15.68 -18.48 -6.68
N SER A 55 14.97 -19.08 -5.73
CA SER A 55 14.33 -20.39 -5.93
C SER A 55 13.30 -20.39 -7.06
N ASP A 56 12.54 -19.30 -7.23
CA ASP A 56 11.51 -19.19 -8.27
C ASP A 56 12.13 -18.97 -9.67
N PHE A 57 13.29 -18.30 -9.74
CA PHE A 57 13.93 -17.90 -11.00
C PHE A 57 15.19 -18.69 -11.37
N SER A 58 15.65 -19.59 -10.50
CA SER A 58 16.76 -20.51 -10.71
C SER A 58 18.06 -19.82 -11.19
N ALA A 59 18.60 -18.91 -10.36
CA ALA A 59 19.87 -18.15 -10.49
C ALA A 59 19.72 -16.62 -10.51
N ARG A 60 18.76 -16.06 -9.78
CA ARG A 60 18.68 -14.60 -9.63
C ARG A 60 19.65 -14.15 -8.55
N SER A 61 20.53 -13.22 -8.89
CA SER A 61 21.50 -12.68 -7.92
C SER A 61 20.78 -12.02 -6.75
N ALA A 62 21.28 -12.27 -5.53
CA ALA A 62 20.80 -11.59 -4.33
C ALA A 62 20.97 -10.08 -4.44
N GLU A 63 22.08 -9.60 -5.03
CA GLU A 63 22.31 -8.15 -5.20
C GLU A 63 21.33 -7.52 -6.18
N GLU A 64 20.98 -8.24 -7.25
CA GLU A 64 19.96 -7.79 -8.19
C GLU A 64 18.60 -7.69 -7.48
N THR A 65 18.22 -8.71 -6.71
CA THR A 65 16.97 -8.71 -5.94
C THR A 65 16.94 -7.58 -4.91
N ARG A 66 18.05 -7.34 -4.21
CA ARG A 66 18.16 -6.22 -3.26
C ARG A 66 17.96 -4.88 -3.96
N LEU A 67 18.58 -4.67 -5.12
CA LEU A 67 18.54 -3.39 -5.82
C LEU A 67 17.20 -3.16 -6.54
N ALA A 68 16.71 -4.15 -7.26
CA ALA A 68 15.54 -4.02 -8.12
C ALA A 68 14.22 -4.20 -7.38
N GLU A 69 14.21 -4.93 -6.25
CA GLU A 69 12.98 -5.24 -5.53
C GLU A 69 12.96 -4.54 -4.17
N LEU A 70 13.85 -4.96 -3.27
CA LEU A 70 13.80 -4.53 -1.87
C LEU A 70 14.10 -3.03 -1.71
N PHE A 71 15.12 -2.52 -2.41
CA PHE A 71 15.47 -1.11 -2.36
C PHE A 71 14.33 -0.24 -2.89
N VAL A 72 13.68 -0.62 -3.98
CA VAL A 72 12.58 0.15 -4.57
C VAL A 72 11.38 0.19 -3.61
N VAL A 73 11.02 -0.93 -2.99
CA VAL A 73 9.97 -0.98 -1.95
C VAL A 73 10.33 -0.08 -0.77
N ARG A 74 11.54 -0.22 -0.21
CA ARG A 74 12.00 0.58 0.94
C ARG A 74 12.02 2.07 0.61
N ALA A 75 12.50 2.44 -0.56
CA ALA A 75 12.53 3.82 -1.03
C ALA A 75 11.11 4.38 -1.20
N GLY A 76 10.19 3.60 -1.77
CA GLY A 76 8.77 3.96 -1.89
C GLY A 76 8.10 4.17 -0.54
N ILE A 77 8.34 3.30 0.44
CA ILE A 77 7.82 3.43 1.80
C ILE A 77 8.36 4.69 2.48
N ARG A 78 9.67 4.93 2.42
CA ARG A 78 10.31 6.13 2.99
C ARG A 78 9.82 7.41 2.33
N HIS A 79 9.65 7.39 1.00
CA HIS A 79 9.07 8.50 0.27
C HIS A 79 7.64 8.78 0.73
N ALA A 80 6.80 7.74 0.87
CA ALA A 80 5.45 7.89 1.39
C ALA A 80 5.45 8.46 2.82
N LEU A 81 6.26 7.93 3.73
CA LEU A 81 6.38 8.43 5.11
C LEU A 81 6.70 9.93 5.18
N SER A 82 7.59 10.41 4.32
CA SER A 82 8.01 11.82 4.25
C SER A 82 6.94 12.75 3.69
N HIS A 83 6.07 12.28 2.79
CA HIS A 83 5.12 13.12 2.06
C HIS A 83 3.65 12.92 2.47
N LEU A 84 3.33 11.84 3.19
CA LEU A 84 1.95 11.42 3.50
C LEU A 84 1.13 12.53 4.18
N SER A 85 1.72 13.28 5.09
CA SER A 85 1.05 14.41 5.76
C SER A 85 0.55 15.45 4.75
N ALA A 86 1.38 15.79 3.76
CA ALA A 86 1.02 16.73 2.72
C ALA A 86 -0.06 16.17 1.78
N TRP A 87 0.02 14.87 1.45
CA TRP A 87 -0.95 14.20 0.58
C TRP A 87 -2.35 14.10 1.21
N MET A 88 -2.43 13.91 2.52
CA MET A 88 -3.70 13.80 3.25
C MET A 88 -4.37 15.15 3.53
N ARG A 89 -3.63 16.26 3.41
CA ARG A 89 -4.10 17.58 3.82
C ARG A 89 -5.25 18.08 2.94
N GLU A 90 -6.26 18.65 3.58
CA GLU A 90 -7.32 19.40 2.89
C GLU A 90 -6.72 20.59 2.12
N ARG A 91 -7.16 20.79 0.88
CA ARG A 91 -6.69 21.88 0.02
C ARG A 91 -7.84 22.83 -0.31
N ARG A 92 -7.62 24.14 -0.13
CA ARG A 92 -8.55 25.16 -0.64
C ARG A 92 -8.41 25.27 -2.14
N VAL A 93 -9.54 25.41 -2.83
CA VAL A 93 -9.59 25.60 -4.28
C VAL A 93 -10.29 26.92 -4.57
N ALA A 94 -9.90 27.59 -5.66
CA ALA A 94 -10.52 28.84 -6.07
C ALA A 94 -12.05 28.66 -6.24
N THR A 95 -12.80 29.66 -5.81
CA THR A 95 -14.26 29.74 -5.99
C THR A 95 -14.52 30.79 -7.05
N SER A 96 -15.23 30.42 -8.13
CA SER A 96 -15.57 31.39 -9.16
C SER A 96 -16.60 32.39 -8.64
N LEU A 97 -16.57 33.61 -9.20
CA LEU A 97 -17.38 34.74 -8.76
C LEU A 97 -18.88 34.41 -8.57
N PRO A 98 -19.55 33.64 -9.46
CA PRO A 98 -20.97 33.32 -9.29
C PRO A 98 -21.30 32.52 -8.04
N PHE A 99 -20.33 31.81 -7.46
CA PHE A 99 -20.53 30.98 -6.28
C PHE A 99 -20.08 31.66 -4.98
N MET A 100 -19.73 32.96 -5.02
CA MET A 100 -19.47 33.73 -3.81
C MET A 100 -20.77 33.99 -3.04
N PRO A 101 -20.78 33.95 -1.69
CA PRO A 101 -19.62 33.87 -0.78
C PRO A 101 -19.18 32.45 -0.39
N GLY A 102 -19.54 31.42 -1.18
CA GLY A 102 -19.14 30.04 -0.97
C GLY A 102 -17.62 29.81 -0.95
N ARG A 103 -17.21 28.64 -0.46
CA ARG A 103 -15.79 28.24 -0.38
C ARG A 103 -15.61 26.81 -0.86
N ASN A 104 -14.67 26.59 -1.78
CA ASN A 104 -14.32 25.27 -2.29
C ASN A 104 -13.15 24.63 -1.52
N ARG A 105 -13.27 23.33 -1.23
CA ARG A 105 -12.27 22.51 -0.54
C ARG A 105 -12.16 21.16 -1.25
N LEU A 106 -10.94 20.64 -1.33
CA LEU A 106 -10.63 19.29 -1.81
C LEU A 106 -10.16 18.45 -0.62
N LEU A 107 -10.93 17.40 -0.34
CA LEU A 107 -10.68 16.45 0.75
C LEU A 107 -10.29 15.09 0.14
N PRO A 108 -9.02 14.67 0.26
CA PRO A 108 -8.62 13.32 -0.12
C PRO A 108 -9.31 12.28 0.77
N GLN A 109 -9.97 11.29 0.16
CA GLN A 109 -10.68 10.22 0.88
C GLN A 109 -10.22 8.84 0.39
N PRO A 110 -10.11 7.85 1.29
CA PRO A 110 -9.83 6.48 0.89
C PRO A 110 -11.05 5.87 0.17
N LEU A 111 -10.78 4.99 -0.80
CA LEU A 111 -11.82 4.35 -1.60
C LEU A 111 -12.47 3.14 -0.90
N GLY A 112 -11.74 2.46 0.00
CA GLY A 112 -12.19 1.24 0.65
C GLY A 112 -11.16 0.11 0.56
N VAL A 113 -11.64 -1.11 0.30
CA VAL A 113 -10.80 -2.29 0.08
C VAL A 113 -10.29 -2.31 -1.36
N VAL A 114 -8.98 -2.43 -1.54
CA VAL A 114 -8.31 -2.41 -2.85
C VAL A 114 -7.69 -3.77 -3.12
N GLY A 115 -7.98 -4.34 -4.30
CA GLY A 115 -7.30 -5.53 -4.82
C GLY A 115 -6.03 -5.14 -5.58
N ILE A 116 -4.89 -5.74 -5.21
CA ILE A 116 -3.60 -5.56 -5.88
C ILE A 116 -3.22 -6.89 -6.53
N VAL A 117 -2.94 -6.88 -7.83
CA VAL A 117 -2.53 -8.06 -8.60
C VAL A 117 -1.15 -7.79 -9.17
N SER A 118 -0.19 -8.61 -8.76
CA SER A 118 1.23 -8.48 -9.13
C SER A 118 1.60 -9.45 -10.27
N PRO A 119 2.44 -9.03 -11.24
CA PRO A 119 3.03 -9.94 -12.21
C PRO A 119 4.18 -10.76 -11.60
N TRP A 120 4.61 -11.81 -12.29
CA TRP A 120 5.60 -12.74 -11.76
C TRP A 120 7.04 -12.21 -11.76
N ASN A 121 7.40 -11.27 -12.65
CA ASN A 121 8.79 -10.91 -12.95
C ASN A 121 9.50 -10.03 -11.90
N TYR A 122 8.73 -9.30 -11.09
CA TYR A 122 9.22 -8.60 -9.89
C TYR A 122 8.22 -8.81 -8.76
N PRO A 123 8.15 -10.04 -8.21
CA PRO A 123 7.00 -10.48 -7.43
C PRO A 123 6.92 -9.83 -6.04
N PHE A 124 7.96 -9.11 -5.61
CA PHE A 124 7.95 -8.38 -4.34
C PHE A 124 7.71 -6.88 -4.53
N GLN A 125 8.23 -6.30 -5.62
CA GLN A 125 8.09 -4.88 -5.90
C GLN A 125 6.78 -4.47 -6.58
N LEU A 126 6.22 -5.31 -7.45
CA LEU A 126 5.02 -4.98 -8.26
C LEU A 126 3.71 -5.50 -7.65
#